data_AF-A0A0H3K792-F1
#
_entry.id   AF-A0A0H3K792-F1
#
_cell.length_a   1.000
_cell.length_b   1.000
_cell.length_c   1.000
_cell.angle_alpha   90.00
_cell.angle_beta   90.00
_cell.angle_gamma   90.00
#
_symmetry.space_group_name_H-M   'P 1'
#
loop_
_entity.id
_entity.type
_entity.pdbx_description
1 polymer ?
#
loop_
_entity_poly.entity_id
_entity_poly.type
_entity_poly.pdbx_seq_one_letter_code
_entity_poly.pdbx_strand_id
1 'polypeptide(L)'
;MLCESRQIYKNPKYRVIRYNNEYFMVDLVSTWITYFFPMINWFLPKKYAKISENEFERLNIVEPVKNNVFWPVAGSSVLFGIILRKYGNFFNVQFEKQLAITVFFIMLIGMLIFYFYLNKKLTLKIFNTNVVNKNRVVLIPTFKQGLLIVFAYFFLGSASIFTLTILLTTESQNIIIFLTWVIITMFFFLVNMASIGNKNVHVILRINE
;
A
#
# COMPACT_ATOMS: atom_id res chain seq x y z
N MET A 1 -2.30 -8.07 -22.74
CA MET A 1 -1.16 -7.44 -23.45
C MET A 1 -0.15 -6.89 -22.45
N LEU A 2 1.14 -6.81 -22.78
CA LEU A 2 2.14 -6.18 -21.91
C LEU A 2 2.25 -4.70 -22.27
N CYS A 3 2.03 -3.81 -21.30
CA CYS A 3 2.07 -2.36 -21.51
C CYS A 3 3.08 -1.69 -20.58
N GLU A 4 3.55 -0.53 -21.00
CA GLU A 4 4.38 0.33 -20.19
C GLU A 4 3.53 1.04 -19.12
N SER A 5 3.97 0.99 -17.87
CA SER A 5 3.39 1.65 -16.72
C SER A 5 4.34 2.70 -16.17
N ARG A 6 3.84 3.94 -16.07
CA ARG A 6 4.55 5.10 -15.54
C ARG A 6 3.99 5.48 -14.17
N GLN A 7 4.89 5.82 -13.25
CA GLN A 7 4.56 6.27 -11.90
C GLN A 7 4.42 7.80 -11.87
N ILE A 8 3.37 8.28 -11.20
CA ILE A 8 3.20 9.70 -10.93
C ILE A 8 3.97 10.05 -9.66
N TYR A 9 4.74 11.14 -9.70
CA TYR A 9 5.53 11.58 -8.57
C TYR A 9 4.68 11.79 -7.32
N LYS A 10 5.14 11.22 -6.20
CA LYS A 10 4.48 11.27 -4.89
C LYS A 10 3.02 10.81 -4.86
N ASN A 11 2.54 10.14 -5.91
CA ASN A 11 1.17 9.63 -5.97
C ASN A 11 1.15 8.13 -6.29
N PRO A 12 1.12 7.27 -5.24
CA PRO A 12 1.09 5.82 -5.43
C PRO A 12 -0.31 5.28 -5.76
N LYS A 13 -1.37 6.11 -5.67
CA LYS A 13 -2.76 5.70 -5.95
C LYS A 13 -2.99 5.48 -7.44
N TYR A 14 -2.41 6.32 -8.29
CA TYR A 14 -2.62 6.28 -9.73
C TYR A 14 -1.40 5.78 -10.49
N ARG A 15 -1.66 5.06 -11.58
CA ARG A 15 -0.66 4.68 -12.59
C ARG A 15 -1.12 5.11 -13.96
N VAL A 16 -0.19 5.56 -14.79
CA VAL A 16 -0.47 5.81 -16.21
C VAL A 16 0.04 4.63 -17.02
N ILE A 17 -0.82 4.09 -17.87
CA ILE A 17 -0.54 2.99 -18.79
C ILE A 17 -0.47 3.58 -20.20
N ARG A 18 0.63 3.35 -20.90
CA ARG A 18 0.78 3.75 -22.31
C ARG A 18 0.40 2.59 -23.21
N TYR A 19 -0.52 2.82 -24.15
CA TYR A 19 -0.94 1.84 -25.15
C TYR A 19 -1.36 2.54 -26.44
N ASN A 20 -0.80 2.12 -27.58
CA ASN A 20 -1.08 2.68 -28.92
C ASN A 20 -1.06 4.22 -28.98
N ASN A 21 -0.03 4.85 -28.40
CA ASN A 21 0.11 6.31 -28.25
C ASN A 21 -0.96 7.02 -27.40
N GLU A 22 -1.82 6.26 -26.72
CA GLU A 22 -2.77 6.81 -25.75
C GLU A 22 -2.30 6.56 -24.30
N TYR A 23 -2.69 7.47 -23.41
CA TYR A 23 -2.36 7.41 -21.99
C TYR A 23 -3.61 7.13 -21.16
N PHE A 24 -3.59 6.03 -20.41
CA PHE A 24 -4.69 5.60 -19.56
C PHE A 24 -4.28 5.69 -18.09
N MET A 25 -4.89 6.60 -17.34
CA MET A 25 -4.70 6.68 -15.89
C MET A 25 -5.65 5.73 -15.19
N VAL A 26 -5.12 4.87 -14.32
CA VAL A 26 -5.89 3.85 -13.61
C VAL A 26 -5.75 4.07 -12.11
N ASP A 27 -6.88 4.00 -11.40
CA ASP A 27 -6.92 4.01 -9.94
C ASP A 27 -6.61 2.61 -9.39
N LEU A 28 -5.43 2.47 -8.78
CA LEU A 28 -5.02 1.22 -8.16
C LEU A 28 -5.85 0.89 -6.92
N VAL A 29 -6.46 1.87 -6.27
CA VAL A 29 -7.10 1.76 -4.94
C VAL A 29 -8.61 1.95 -5.08
N SER A 30 -9.18 1.45 -6.18
CA SER A 30 -10.56 1.75 -6.60
C SER A 30 -11.67 1.15 -5.74
N THR A 31 -11.36 0.16 -4.90
CA THR A 31 -12.37 -0.60 -4.14
C THR A 31 -11.89 -0.84 -2.71
N TRP A 32 -12.77 -0.66 -1.73
CA TRP A 32 -12.41 -0.79 -0.32
C TRP A 32 -11.90 -2.19 0.08
N ILE A 33 -12.38 -3.26 -0.57
CA ILE A 33 -11.92 -4.63 -0.29
C ILE A 33 -10.45 -4.85 -0.62
N THR A 34 -9.91 -4.06 -1.56
CA THR A 34 -8.49 -4.12 -1.95
C THR A 34 -7.58 -3.56 -0.87
N TYR A 35 -8.11 -3.02 0.23
CA TYR A 35 -7.33 -2.61 1.39
C TYR A 35 -6.90 -3.80 2.26
N PHE A 36 -7.70 -4.85 2.29
CA PHE A 36 -7.40 -6.05 3.06
C PHE A 36 -6.70 -7.11 2.20
N PHE A 37 -6.96 -7.09 0.89
CA PHE A 37 -6.45 -8.10 -0.05
C PHE A 37 -5.96 -7.43 -1.35
N PRO A 38 -4.66 -7.07 -1.43
CA PRO A 38 -4.09 -6.38 -2.59
C PRO A 38 -4.24 -7.16 -3.89
N MET A 39 -4.25 -8.49 -3.81
CA MET A 39 -4.24 -9.39 -4.96
C MET A 39 -5.59 -9.44 -5.65
N ILE A 40 -6.70 -9.20 -4.93
CA ILE A 40 -8.04 -9.07 -5.52
C ILE A 40 -8.02 -7.98 -6.59
N ASN A 41 -7.20 -6.95 -6.38
CA ASN A 41 -7.02 -5.83 -7.30
C ASN A 41 -6.54 -6.24 -8.70
N TRP A 42 -5.87 -7.40 -8.83
CA TRP A 42 -5.34 -7.90 -10.10
C TRP A 42 -6.41 -8.55 -10.97
N PHE A 43 -7.55 -8.90 -10.38
CA PHE A 43 -8.64 -9.61 -11.07
C PHE A 43 -9.89 -8.73 -11.22
N LEU A 44 -10.01 -7.66 -10.42
CA LEU A 44 -11.16 -6.77 -10.47
C LEU A 44 -11.06 -5.76 -11.63
N PRO A 45 -12.14 -5.61 -12.44
CA PRO A 45 -12.21 -4.59 -13.48
C PRO A 45 -12.35 -3.18 -12.89
N LYS A 46 -11.44 -2.29 -13.29
CA LYS A 46 -11.32 -0.91 -12.77
C LYS A 46 -11.74 0.12 -13.80
N LYS A 47 -12.19 1.28 -13.31
CA LYS A 47 -12.34 2.46 -14.16
C LYS A 47 -10.96 3.02 -14.50
N TYR A 48 -10.85 3.61 -15.67
CA TYR A 48 -9.67 4.36 -16.09
C TYR A 48 -10.10 5.70 -16.66
N ALA A 49 -9.19 6.67 -16.65
CA ALA A 49 -9.35 7.96 -17.29
C ALA A 49 -8.42 8.04 -18.50
N LYS A 50 -8.91 8.55 -19.63
CA LYS A 50 -8.10 8.78 -20.82
C LYS A 50 -7.47 10.17 -20.69
N ILE A 51 -6.15 10.26 -20.84
CA ILE A 51 -5.40 11.51 -20.62
C ILE A 51 -4.72 11.91 -21.94
N SER A 52 -4.75 13.21 -22.24
CA SER A 52 -4.01 13.79 -23.38
C SER A 52 -2.52 13.89 -23.08
N GLU A 53 -1.68 13.97 -24.12
CA GLU A 53 -0.23 14.14 -23.95
C GLU A 53 0.11 15.41 -23.13
N ASN A 54 -0.57 16.53 -23.39
CA ASN A 54 -0.38 17.77 -22.63
C ASN A 54 -0.76 17.65 -21.14
N GLU A 55 -1.76 16.83 -20.80
CA GLU A 55 -2.08 16.54 -19.40
C GLU A 55 -1.08 15.57 -18.77
N PHE A 56 -0.57 14.62 -19.55
CA PHE A 56 0.47 13.69 -19.14
C PHE A 56 1.79 14.42 -18.80
N GLU A 57 2.23 15.36 -19.63
CA GLU A 57 3.43 16.17 -19.37
C GLU A 57 3.29 17.08 -18.15
N ARG A 58 2.08 17.57 -17.87
CA ARG A 58 1.78 18.34 -16.65
C ARG A 58 1.80 17.48 -15.39
N LEU A 59 1.68 16.15 -15.51
CA LEU A 59 1.94 15.26 -14.39
C LEU A 59 3.46 15.17 -14.22
N ASN A 60 3.97 15.51 -13.03
CA ASN A 60 5.36 15.26 -12.68
C ASN A 60 5.61 13.75 -12.69
N ILE A 61 6.00 13.17 -13.81
CA ILE A 61 6.26 11.75 -13.95
C ILE A 61 7.73 11.52 -13.65
N VAL A 62 7.98 10.65 -12.68
CA VAL A 62 9.34 10.29 -12.30
C VAL A 62 9.59 8.88 -12.78
N GLU A 63 10.68 8.71 -13.54
CA GLU A 63 11.15 7.37 -13.84
C GLU A 63 11.55 6.67 -12.54
N PRO A 64 11.22 5.39 -12.35
CA PRO A 64 11.61 4.68 -11.14
C PRO A 64 13.14 4.61 -11.06
N VAL A 65 13.72 5.45 -10.21
CA VAL A 65 15.15 5.41 -9.88
C VAL A 65 15.40 4.20 -9.00
N LYS A 66 16.34 3.34 -9.39
CA LYS A 66 16.76 2.19 -8.60
C LYS A 66 17.53 2.70 -7.38
N ASN A 67 16.82 2.98 -6.29
CA ASN A 67 17.43 3.56 -5.09
C ASN A 67 17.91 2.46 -4.14
N ASN A 68 19.20 2.43 -3.82
CA ASN A 68 19.81 1.42 -2.94
C ASN A 68 19.52 1.64 -1.44
N VAL A 69 18.65 2.60 -1.10
CA VAL A 69 18.34 3.02 0.28
C VAL A 69 17.67 1.92 1.12
N PHE A 70 17.11 0.89 0.49
CA PHE A 70 16.48 -0.22 1.22
C PHE A 70 17.43 -0.94 2.19
N TRP A 71 18.66 -1.26 1.75
CA TRP A 71 19.61 -2.01 2.58
C TRP A 71 20.12 -1.21 3.79
N PRO A 72 20.51 0.07 3.66
CA PRO A 72 20.84 0.92 4.81
C PRO A 72 19.70 1.05 5.83
N VAL A 73 18.45 1.20 5.36
CA VAL A 73 17.28 1.33 6.25
C VAL A 73 17.01 0.03 7.00
N ALA A 74 17.05 -1.11 6.29
CA ALA A 74 16.85 -2.43 6.89
C ALA A 74 17.96 -2.79 7.89
N GLY A 75 19.22 -2.44 7.61
CA GLY A 75 20.34 -2.67 8.55
C GLY A 75 20.26 -1.77 9.79
N SER A 76 19.88 -0.51 9.61
CA SER A 76 19.79 0.46 10.72
C SER A 76 18.68 0.11 11.71
N SER A 77 17.55 -0.44 11.24
CA SER A 77 16.46 -0.85 12.13
C SER A 77 16.85 -2.03 13.05
N VAL A 78 17.69 -2.95 12.56
CA VAL A 78 18.22 -4.06 13.38
C VAL A 78 19.10 -3.53 14.51
N LEU A 79 20.03 -2.61 14.20
CA LEU A 79 20.90 -2.00 15.21
C LEU A 79 20.09 -1.21 16.24
N PHE A 80 19.08 -0.46 15.79
CA PHE A 80 18.18 0.25 16.69
C PHE A 80 17.40 -0.70 17.61
N GLY A 81 16.95 -1.84 17.10
CA GLY A 81 16.30 -2.88 17.90
C GLY A 81 17.21 -3.47 18.99
N ILE A 82 18.50 -3.68 18.69
CA ILE A 82 19.49 -4.18 19.67
C ILE A 82 19.66 -3.17 20.81
N ILE A 83 19.73 -1.88 20.50
CA ILE A 83 19.85 -0.81 21.50
C ILE A 83 18.59 -0.74 22.36
N LEU A 84 17.41 -0.73 21.73
CA LEU A 84 16.12 -0.68 22.42
C LEU A 84 15.89 -1.86 23.35
N ARG A 85 16.41 -3.06 23.00
CA ARG A 85 16.30 -4.25 23.85
C ARG A 85 16.85 -4.03 25.25
N LYS A 86 17.94 -3.25 25.39
CA LYS A 86 18.53 -2.93 26.70
C LYS A 86 17.57 -2.12 27.59
N TYR A 87 16.70 -1.33 26.98
CA TYR A 87 15.75 -0.47 27.67
C TYR A 87 14.33 -1.04 27.72
N GLY A 88 14.09 -2.22 27.14
CA GLY A 88 12.76 -2.78 26.95
C GLY A 88 11.94 -2.88 28.24
N ASN A 89 12.57 -3.26 29.35
CA ASN A 89 11.89 -3.42 30.64
C ASN A 89 11.36 -2.10 31.22
N PHE A 90 11.97 -0.95 30.89
CA PHE A 90 11.49 0.35 31.36
C PHE A 90 10.16 0.76 30.72
N PHE A 91 9.79 0.15 29.59
CA PHE A 91 8.55 0.43 28.86
C PHE A 91 7.46 -0.61 29.12
N ASN A 92 7.67 -1.50 30.11
CA ASN A 92 6.63 -2.41 30.58
C ASN A 92 5.65 -1.64 31.45
N VAL A 93 4.39 -1.65 31.04
CA VAL A 93 3.28 -1.07 31.79
C VAL A 93 2.26 -2.17 32.07
N GLN A 94 1.80 -2.22 33.31
CA GLN A 94 0.72 -3.10 33.72
C GLN A 94 -0.60 -2.42 33.36
N PHE A 95 -1.05 -2.59 32.12
CA PHE A 95 -2.42 -2.26 31.74
C PHE A 95 -3.34 -3.43 32.07
N GLU A 96 -4.55 -3.11 32.52
CA GLU A 96 -5.63 -4.11 32.50
C GLU A 96 -5.90 -4.55 31.06
N LYS A 97 -6.15 -5.84 30.85
CA LYS A 97 -6.37 -6.42 29.50
C LYS A 97 -7.49 -5.70 28.74
N GLN A 98 -8.53 -5.24 29.44
CA GLN A 98 -9.64 -4.48 28.85
C GLN A 98 -9.20 -3.12 28.28
N LEU A 99 -8.32 -2.40 28.98
CA LEU A 99 -7.75 -1.15 28.48
C LEU A 99 -6.89 -1.38 27.24
N ALA A 100 -6.05 -2.42 27.23
CA ALA A 100 -5.21 -2.75 26.08
C ALA A 100 -6.04 -3.07 24.82
N ILE A 101 -7.11 -3.85 24.96
CA ILE A 101 -8.05 -4.15 23.87
C ILE A 101 -8.75 -2.87 23.38
N THR A 102 -9.13 -1.97 24.28
CA THR A 102 -9.79 -0.70 23.92
C THR A 102 -8.85 0.19 23.11
N VAL A 103 -7.61 0.34 23.56
CA VAL A 103 -6.57 1.12 22.87
C VAL A 103 -6.26 0.52 21.50
N PHE A 104 -6.25 -0.80 21.37
CA PHE A 104 -6.13 -1.50 20.08
C PHE A 104 -7.22 -1.07 19.09
N PHE A 105 -8.50 -1.09 19.50
CA PHE A 105 -9.61 -0.69 18.61
C PHE A 105 -9.53 0.78 18.22
N ILE A 106 -9.19 1.67 19.17
CA ILE A 106 -8.99 3.10 18.90
C ILE A 106 -7.90 3.30 17.83
N MET A 107 -6.76 2.62 17.96
CA MET A 107 -5.67 2.72 16.99
C MET A 107 -6.03 2.14 15.64
N LEU A 108 -6.76 1.02 15.59
CA LEU A 108 -7.24 0.41 14.35
C LEU A 108 -8.20 1.36 13.62
N ILE A 109 -9.13 1.99 14.33
CA ILE A 109 -10.03 3.02 13.77
C ILE A 109 -9.21 4.21 13.27
N GLY A 110 -8.23 4.68 14.04
CA GLY A 110 -7.34 5.78 13.66
C GLY A 110 -6.57 5.48 12.36
N MET A 111 -6.06 4.26 12.20
CA MET A 111 -5.40 3.82 10.96
C MET A 111 -6.36 3.81 9.77
N LEU A 112 -7.58 3.32 9.94
CA LEU A 112 -8.60 3.33 8.88
C LEU A 112 -8.94 4.77 8.46
N ILE A 113 -9.15 5.68 9.42
CA ILE A 113 -9.42 7.10 9.16
C ILE A 113 -8.23 7.73 8.41
N PHE A 114 -7.01 7.50 8.89
CA PHE A 114 -5.79 8.00 8.25
C PHE A 114 -5.67 7.49 6.80
N TYR A 115 -6.00 6.22 6.57
CA TYR A 115 -5.99 5.63 5.24
C TYR A 115 -7.03 6.28 4.32
N PHE A 116 -8.28 6.47 4.78
CA PHE A 116 -9.30 7.17 4.02
C PHE A 116 -8.88 8.61 3.71
N TYR A 117 -8.26 9.29 4.67
CA TYR A 117 -7.67 10.61 4.47
C TYR A 117 -6.59 10.59 3.38
N LEU A 118 -5.66 9.63 3.41
CA LEU A 118 -4.66 9.47 2.36
C LEU A 118 -5.30 9.22 1.00
N ASN A 119 -6.29 8.33 0.91
CA ASN A 119 -6.98 8.04 -0.34
C ASN A 119 -7.67 9.29 -0.93
N LYS A 120 -8.31 10.09 -0.08
CA LYS A 120 -8.91 11.37 -0.49
C LYS A 120 -7.83 12.36 -0.94
N LYS A 121 -6.76 12.53 -0.16
CA LYS A 121 -5.66 13.46 -0.45
C LYS A 121 -4.92 13.12 -1.74
N LEU A 122 -4.75 11.83 -2.04
CA LEU A 122 -4.09 11.36 -3.25
C LEU A 122 -4.98 11.42 -4.50
N THR A 123 -6.27 11.73 -4.37
CA THR A 123 -7.20 11.79 -5.51
C THR A 123 -6.90 12.99 -6.41
N LEU A 124 -6.68 12.74 -7.70
CA LEU A 124 -6.39 13.77 -8.69
C LEU A 124 -7.68 14.21 -9.38
N LYS A 125 -7.88 15.53 -9.54
CA LYS A 125 -9.06 16.09 -10.21
C LYS A 125 -9.18 15.62 -11.67
N ILE A 126 -8.05 15.54 -12.38
CA ILE A 126 -7.96 15.11 -13.80
C ILE A 126 -8.59 13.71 -14.00
N PHE A 127 -8.40 12.80 -13.03
CA PHE A 127 -8.99 11.46 -13.10
C PHE A 127 -10.53 11.50 -13.13
N ASN A 128 -11.14 12.34 -12.28
CA ASN A 128 -12.60 12.46 -12.21
C ASN A 128 -13.18 13.14 -13.45
N THR A 129 -12.47 14.11 -14.02
CA THR A 129 -12.91 14.83 -15.23
C THR A 129 -12.90 13.92 -16.45
N ASN A 130 -11.88 13.07 -16.60
CA ASN A 130 -11.65 12.30 -17.83
C ASN A 130 -12.03 10.82 -17.70
N VAL A 131 -12.82 10.45 -16.69
CA VAL A 131 -13.15 9.04 -16.40
C VAL A 131 -13.99 8.42 -17.51
N VAL A 132 -13.58 7.25 -18.00
CA VAL A 132 -14.35 6.46 -18.96
C VAL A 132 -15.26 5.50 -18.19
N ASN A 133 -16.58 5.65 -18.35
CA ASN A 133 -17.55 4.91 -17.53
C ASN A 133 -17.94 3.53 -18.09
N LYS A 134 -17.92 3.36 -19.41
CA LYS A 134 -18.34 2.10 -20.07
C LYS A 134 -17.26 1.01 -20.00
N ASN A 135 -16.02 1.36 -20.30
CA ASN A 135 -14.93 0.40 -20.41
C ASN A 135 -14.22 0.19 -19.09
N ARG A 136 -13.71 -1.03 -18.88
CA ARG A 136 -12.95 -1.39 -17.69
C ARG A 136 -11.58 -1.93 -18.06
N VAL A 137 -10.65 -1.80 -17.13
CA VAL A 137 -9.29 -2.32 -17.28
C VAL A 137 -8.93 -3.17 -16.07
N VAL A 138 -8.27 -4.30 -16.34
CA VAL A 138 -7.67 -5.16 -15.31
C VAL A 138 -6.15 -5.07 -15.46
N LEU A 139 -5.46 -4.84 -14.35
CA LEU A 139 -4.01 -4.70 -14.31
C LEU A 139 -3.41 -5.85 -13.50
N ILE A 140 -2.62 -6.69 -14.16
CA ILE A 140 -1.95 -7.85 -13.57
C ILE A 140 -0.44 -7.55 -13.50
N PRO A 141 0.19 -7.59 -12.32
CA PRO A 141 1.62 -7.37 -12.22
C PRO A 141 2.39 -8.50 -12.92
N THR A 142 3.63 -8.23 -13.30
CA THR A 142 4.57 -9.28 -13.73
C THR A 142 4.78 -10.30 -12.62
N PHE A 143 4.99 -11.58 -12.97
CA PHE A 143 5.16 -12.68 -12.02
C PHE A 143 6.12 -12.35 -10.86
N LYS A 144 7.31 -11.82 -11.16
CA LYS A 144 8.30 -11.44 -10.14
C LYS A 144 7.78 -10.43 -9.11
N GLN A 145 7.02 -9.42 -9.56
CA GLN A 145 6.42 -8.44 -8.64
C GLN A 145 5.21 -9.00 -7.91
N GLY A 146 4.37 -9.77 -8.59
CA GLY A 146 3.26 -10.47 -7.95
C GLY A 146 3.74 -11.32 -6.78
N LEU A 147 4.81 -12.10 -6.99
CA LEU A 147 5.45 -12.90 -5.96
C LEU A 147 5.97 -12.04 -4.79
N LEU A 148 6.62 -10.91 -5.07
CA LEU A 148 7.14 -10.00 -4.05
C LEU A 148 6.01 -9.40 -3.21
N ILE A 149 4.90 -8.99 -3.83
CA ILE A 149 3.73 -8.43 -3.14
C ILE A 149 3.06 -9.50 -2.28
N VAL A 150 2.92 -10.73 -2.80
CA VAL A 150 2.38 -11.87 -2.04
C VAL A 150 3.25 -12.16 -0.82
N PHE A 151 4.57 -12.23 -1.01
CA PHE A 151 5.51 -12.42 0.09
C PHE A 151 5.40 -11.28 1.12
N ALA A 152 5.43 -10.02 0.69
CA ALA A 152 5.34 -8.86 1.58
C ALA A 152 4.02 -8.85 2.37
N TYR A 153 2.90 -9.22 1.73
CA TYR A 153 1.60 -9.31 2.37
C TYR A 153 1.57 -10.38 3.48
N PHE A 154 2.00 -11.61 3.17
CA PHE A 154 2.05 -12.67 4.19
C PHE A 154 3.04 -12.32 5.29
N PHE A 155 4.23 -11.80 4.95
CA PHE A 155 5.24 -11.43 5.93
C PHE A 155 4.74 -10.35 6.90
N LEU A 156 4.23 -9.22 6.39
CA LEU A 156 3.73 -8.12 7.22
C LEU A 156 2.44 -8.49 7.96
N GLY A 157 1.54 -9.24 7.31
CA GLY A 157 0.29 -9.69 7.91
C GLY A 157 0.53 -10.66 9.06
N SER A 158 1.35 -11.70 8.84
CA SER A 158 1.73 -12.64 9.89
C SER A 158 2.51 -11.95 11.01
N ALA A 159 3.42 -11.02 10.69
CA ALA A 159 4.13 -10.24 11.72
C ALA A 159 3.19 -9.37 12.56
N SER A 160 2.18 -8.74 11.96
CA SER A 160 1.16 -7.97 12.68
C SER A 160 0.33 -8.87 13.60
N ILE A 161 -0.14 -10.02 13.12
CA ILE A 161 -0.90 -10.99 13.94
C ILE A 161 -0.03 -11.52 15.09
N PHE A 162 1.22 -11.90 14.80
CA PHE A 162 2.15 -12.42 15.80
C PHE A 162 2.44 -11.39 16.90
N THR A 163 2.75 -10.15 16.53
CA THR A 163 3.00 -9.07 17.50
C THR A 163 1.74 -8.75 18.31
N LEU A 164 0.55 -8.80 17.70
CA LEU A 164 -0.72 -8.68 18.42
C LEU A 164 -0.93 -9.82 19.42
N THR A 165 -0.63 -11.07 19.05
CA THR A 165 -0.75 -12.20 19.99
C THR A 165 0.15 -12.03 21.20
N ILE A 166 1.40 -11.61 21.02
CA ILE A 166 2.32 -11.32 22.12
C ILE A 166 1.74 -10.25 23.04
N LEU A 167 1.18 -9.18 22.49
CA LEU A 167 0.51 -8.14 23.29
C LEU A 167 -0.64 -8.75 24.09
N LEU A 168 -1.54 -9.50 23.48
CA LEU A 168 -2.72 -10.04 24.18
C LEU A 168 -2.41 -11.13 25.22
N THR A 169 -1.32 -11.89 25.05
CA THR A 169 -0.98 -13.01 25.96
C THR A 169 -0.06 -12.63 27.10
N THR A 170 0.74 -11.56 26.96
CA THR A 170 1.70 -11.17 28.01
C THR A 170 1.00 -10.42 29.14
N GLU A 171 1.34 -10.73 30.39
CA GLU A 171 0.72 -10.08 31.56
C GLU A 171 1.07 -8.60 31.67
N SER A 172 2.32 -8.23 31.37
CA SER A 172 2.75 -6.84 31.24
C SER A 172 2.79 -6.43 29.76
N GLN A 173 2.09 -5.36 29.41
CA GLN A 173 2.15 -4.79 28.07
C GLN A 173 3.43 -3.97 27.91
N ASN A 174 4.08 -4.05 26.75
CA ASN A 174 5.23 -3.21 26.44
C ASN A 174 4.87 -2.17 25.39
N ILE A 175 5.08 -0.88 25.70
CA ILE A 175 4.76 0.23 24.79
C ILE A 175 5.53 0.11 23.47
N ILE A 176 6.79 -0.37 23.49
CA ILE A 176 7.60 -0.54 22.29
C ILE A 176 6.97 -1.60 21.37
N ILE A 177 6.51 -2.71 21.94
CA ILE A 177 5.83 -3.78 21.18
C ILE A 177 4.53 -3.23 20.57
N PHE A 178 3.79 -2.43 21.34
CA PHE A 178 2.57 -1.78 20.85
C PHE A 178 2.83 -0.84 19.67
N LEU A 179 3.83 0.05 19.78
CA LEU A 179 4.24 0.93 18.68
C LEU A 179 4.73 0.14 17.46
N THR A 180 5.45 -0.95 17.68
CA THR A 180 5.92 -1.84 16.61
C THR A 180 4.75 -2.47 15.87
N TRP A 181 3.74 -2.95 16.60
CA TRP A 181 2.51 -3.47 16.02
C TRP A 181 1.79 -2.40 15.18
N VAL A 182 1.69 -1.17 15.67
CA VAL A 182 1.08 -0.05 14.94
C VAL A 182 1.81 0.20 13.61
N ILE A 183 3.14 0.27 13.64
CA ILE A 183 3.96 0.51 12.45
C ILE A 183 3.82 -0.61 11.42
N ILE A 184 3.94 -1.88 11.85
CA ILE A 184 3.82 -3.04 10.96
C ILE A 184 2.43 -3.10 10.31
N THR A 185 1.39 -2.86 11.11
CA THR A 185 -0.01 -2.87 10.64
C THR A 185 -0.26 -1.73 9.64
N MET A 186 0.31 -0.55 9.88
CA MET A 186 0.24 0.56 8.93
C MET A 186 0.92 0.20 7.59
N PHE A 187 2.11 -0.40 7.62
CA PHE A 187 2.78 -0.87 6.41
C PHE A 187 1.98 -1.95 5.68
N PHE A 188 1.37 -2.89 6.40
CA PHE A 188 0.49 -3.92 5.84
C PHE A 188 -0.64 -3.31 5.00
N PHE A 189 -1.34 -2.30 5.51
CA PHE A 189 -2.40 -1.61 4.75
C PHE A 189 -1.88 -0.84 3.52
N LEU A 190 -0.63 -0.37 3.54
CA LEU A 190 0.00 0.36 2.44
C LEU A 190 0.53 -0.54 1.32
N VAL A 191 0.72 -1.86 1.54
CA VAL A 191 1.14 -2.83 0.50
C VAL A 191 0.26 -2.71 -0.74
N ASN A 192 -1.03 -2.42 -0.56
CA ASN A 192 -2.00 -2.24 -1.65
C ASN A 192 -1.63 -1.15 -2.65
N MET A 193 -1.08 -0.03 -2.17
CA MET A 193 -0.65 1.07 -3.03
C MET A 193 0.62 0.72 -3.84
N ALA A 194 1.37 -0.29 -3.40
CA ALA A 194 2.56 -0.79 -4.08
C ALA A 194 2.27 -1.95 -5.05
N SER A 195 0.99 -2.34 -5.21
CA SER A 195 0.57 -3.55 -5.93
C SER A 195 0.98 -3.58 -7.42
N ILE A 196 1.18 -2.41 -8.05
CA ILE A 196 1.67 -2.29 -9.43
C ILE A 196 2.84 -1.31 -9.44
N GLY A 197 4.04 -1.82 -9.17
CA GLY A 197 5.27 -1.03 -9.03
C GLY A 197 6.15 -0.94 -10.29
N ASN A 198 6.05 -1.92 -11.19
CA ASN A 198 7.00 -2.12 -12.29
C ASN A 198 6.77 -1.20 -13.49
N LYS A 199 7.82 -1.02 -14.31
CA LYS A 199 7.74 -0.36 -15.62
C LYS A 199 6.81 -1.10 -16.60
N ASN A 200 6.64 -2.41 -16.43
CA ASN A 200 5.80 -3.22 -17.30
C ASN A 200 4.67 -3.87 -16.49
N VAL A 201 3.46 -3.90 -17.05
CA VAL A 201 2.27 -4.51 -16.45
C VAL A 201 1.45 -5.22 -17.53
N HIS A 202 0.80 -6.32 -17.18
CA HIS A 202 -0.14 -6.98 -18.06
C HIS A 202 -1.50 -6.30 -17.94
N VAL A 203 -2.06 -5.90 -19.08
CA VAL A 203 -3.33 -5.18 -19.19
C VAL A 203 -4.34 -6.05 -19.92
N ILE A 204 -5.55 -6.11 -19.39
CA ILE A 204 -6.72 -6.68 -20.05
C ILE A 204 -7.79 -5.60 -20.12
N LEU A 205 -8.11 -5.15 -21.33
CA LEU A 205 -9.22 -4.23 -21.58
C LEU A 205 -10.51 -5.05 -21.67
N ARG A 206 -11.50 -4.71 -20.85
CA ARG A 206 -12.86 -5.22 -20.97
C ARG A 206 -13.73 -4.10 -21.55
N ILE A 207 -14.14 -4.30 -22.78
CA ILE A 207 -15.12 -3.46 -23.45
C ILE A 207 -16.47 -4.07 -23.10
N ASN A 208 -17.26 -3.34 -22.33
CA ASN A 208 -18.65 -3.71 -22.13
C ASN A 208 -19.44 -3.01 -23.24
N GLU A 209 -19.88 -3.80 -24.22
CA GLU A 209 -20.83 -3.36 -25.25
C GLU A 209 -22.21 -3.04 -24.65
#